data_AF-A0A8J5CPU2-F1
#
_entry.id   AF-A0A8J5CPU2-F1
#
_cell.length_a   1.000
_cell.length_b   1.000
_cell.length_c   1.000
_cell.angle_alpha   90.00
_cell.angle_beta   90.00
_cell.angle_gamma   90.00
#
_symmetry.space_group_name_H-M   'P 1'
#
loop_
_entity.id
_entity.type
_entity.pdbx_description
1 polymer ?
#
loop_
_entity_poly.entity_id
_entity_poly.type
_entity_poly.pdbx_seq_one_letter_code
_entity_poly.pdbx_strand_id
1 'polypeptide(L)'
;MKLTCEKIIANMITDEDKFKFGRTKIFFRAGQVAYMEKLRADRLSACGIMIQKHVRMYLHRNRFRTMRRGAITIQKYSRGMAARRLAHHKRQTAAAIKMQACVRGWVRRVQYRRLVYTVTQLQAHARGCWARQRLTHTRRVRAVSVL
;
A
#
# COMPACT_ATOMS: atom_id res chain seq x y z
N MET A 1 68.00 0.17 16.40
CA MET A 1 67.58 -0.03 14.99
C MET A 1 67.92 -1.39 14.42
N LYS A 2 69.12 -1.96 14.68
CA LYS A 2 69.52 -3.29 14.15
C LYS A 2 68.49 -4.41 14.40
N LEU A 3 68.04 -4.55 15.65
CA LEU A 3 67.01 -5.53 16.06
C LEU A 3 65.67 -5.39 15.30
N THR A 4 65.29 -4.17 14.93
CA THR A 4 64.05 -3.91 14.19
C THR A 4 64.19 -4.39 12.75
N CYS A 5 65.32 -4.09 12.10
CA CYS A 5 65.64 -4.56 10.76
C CYS A 5 65.75 -6.09 10.70
N GLU A 6 66.37 -6.73 11.70
CA GLU A 6 66.43 -8.19 11.82
C GLU A 6 65.04 -8.83 11.85
N LYS A 7 64.13 -8.32 12.68
CA LYS A 7 62.75 -8.83 12.76
C LYS A 7 61.97 -8.62 11.47
N ILE A 8 62.15 -7.47 10.81
CA ILE A 8 61.46 -7.15 9.55
C ILE A 8 61.96 -8.06 8.42
N ILE A 9 63.27 -8.24 8.30
CA ILE A 9 63.87 -9.06 7.23
C ILE A 9 63.56 -10.54 7.45
N ALA A 10 63.62 -11.04 8.69
CA ALA A 10 63.26 -12.43 9.00
C ALA A 10 61.79 -12.76 8.65
N ASN A 11 60.89 -11.78 8.75
CA ASN A 11 59.49 -11.94 8.35
C ASN A 11 59.26 -11.86 6.83
N MET A 12 60.17 -11.25 6.08
CA MET A 12 60.05 -11.06 4.62
C MET A 12 60.89 -12.04 3.80
N ILE A 13 61.99 -12.55 4.35
CA ILE A 13 62.94 -13.46 3.70
C ILE A 13 63.24 -14.61 4.68
N THR A 14 62.71 -15.81 4.38
CA THR A 14 62.85 -17.01 5.21
C THR A 14 64.22 -17.69 5.11
N ASP A 15 65.03 -17.34 4.11
CA ASP A 15 66.30 -17.99 3.81
C ASP A 15 67.49 -17.12 4.25
N GLU A 16 68.26 -17.61 5.22
CA GLU A 16 69.41 -16.93 5.82
C GLU A 16 70.63 -16.81 4.88
N ASP A 17 70.65 -17.49 3.73
CA ASP A 17 71.71 -17.33 2.73
C ASP A 17 71.49 -16.09 1.83
N LYS A 18 70.27 -15.52 1.84
CA LYS A 18 69.91 -14.40 0.95
C LYS A 18 70.31 -13.03 1.49
N PHE A 19 70.66 -12.92 2.76
CA PHE A 19 71.12 -11.69 3.39
C PHE A 19 72.13 -11.95 4.52
N LYS A 20 73.00 -10.98 4.81
CA LYS A 20 73.92 -11.01 5.97
C LYS A 20 74.03 -9.63 6.62
N PHE A 21 74.10 -9.60 7.95
CA PHE A 21 74.31 -8.38 8.73
C PHE A 21 75.81 -8.11 8.95
N GLY A 22 76.33 -7.01 8.40
CA GLY A 22 77.66 -6.49 8.72
C GLY A 22 77.65 -5.58 9.95
N ARG A 23 78.82 -5.00 10.30
CA ARG A 23 78.94 -4.04 11.42
C ARG A 23 78.06 -2.81 11.24
N THR A 24 77.95 -2.29 10.02
CA THR A 24 77.23 -1.03 9.71
C THR A 24 76.20 -1.15 8.58
N LYS A 25 76.21 -2.24 7.78
CA LYS A 25 75.38 -2.40 6.58
C LYS A 25 74.79 -3.81 6.49
N ILE A 26 73.70 -3.95 5.73
CA ILE A 26 73.07 -5.24 5.41
C ILE A 26 73.43 -5.58 3.97
N PHE A 27 73.96 -6.77 3.75
CA PHE A 27 74.32 -7.27 2.42
C PHE A 27 73.21 -8.18 1.91
N PHE A 28 72.76 -7.94 0.68
CA PHE A 28 71.71 -8.70 0.04
C PHE A 28 72.26 -9.38 -1.21
N ARG A 29 71.78 -10.60 -1.48
CA ARG A 29 72.01 -11.25 -2.77
C ARG A 29 71.27 -10.48 -3.88
N ALA A 30 71.77 -10.57 -5.11
CA ALA A 30 71.14 -9.94 -6.26
C ALA A 30 69.64 -10.31 -6.35
N GLY A 31 68.80 -9.33 -6.67
CA GLY A 31 67.35 -9.48 -6.78
C GLY A 31 66.54 -9.38 -5.48
N GLN A 32 67.16 -9.47 -4.29
CA GLN A 32 66.42 -9.38 -3.02
C GLN A 32 65.84 -7.98 -2.77
N VAL A 33 66.57 -6.92 -3.11
CA VAL A 33 66.07 -5.55 -3.00
C VAL A 33 64.87 -5.31 -3.93
N ALA A 34 64.94 -5.83 -5.17
CA ALA A 34 63.84 -5.76 -6.12
C ALA A 34 62.61 -6.54 -5.64
N TYR A 35 62.81 -7.70 -5.01
CA TYR A 35 61.74 -8.48 -4.38
C TYR A 35 61.06 -7.69 -3.24
N MET A 36 61.84 -7.01 -2.39
CA MET A 36 61.27 -6.16 -1.32
C MET A 36 60.49 -4.97 -1.89
N GLU A 37 60.96 -4.33 -2.96
CA GLU A 37 60.21 -3.26 -3.64
C GLU A 37 58.90 -3.78 -4.26
N LYS A 38 58.91 -4.99 -4.82
CA LYS A 38 57.68 -5.64 -5.29
C LYS A 38 56.69 -5.87 -4.14
N LEU A 39 57.13 -6.45 -3.02
CA LEU A 39 56.27 -6.64 -1.84
C LEU A 39 55.67 -5.33 -1.33
N ARG A 40 56.45 -4.25 -1.36
CA ARG A 40 55.96 -2.90 -1.01
C ARG A 40 54.85 -2.44 -1.95
N ALA A 41 55.03 -2.61 -3.27
CA ALA A 41 54.04 -2.26 -4.28
C ALA A 41 52.76 -3.11 -4.15
N ASP A 42 52.89 -4.42 -3.91
CA ASP A 42 51.78 -5.34 -3.69
C ASP A 42 50.99 -4.95 -2.43
N ARG A 43 51.68 -4.55 -1.35
CA ARG A 43 51.04 -4.10 -0.11
C ARG A 43 50.24 -2.82 -0.32
N LEU A 44 50.80 -1.84 -1.02
CA LEU A 44 50.09 -0.60 -1.37
C LEU A 44 48.86 -0.88 -2.24
N SER A 45 49.00 -1.78 -3.21
CA SER A 45 47.90 -2.21 -4.08
C SER A 45 46.78 -2.89 -3.28
N ALA A 46 47.12 -3.78 -2.34
CA ALA A 46 46.17 -4.44 -1.46
C ALA A 46 45.40 -3.44 -0.57
N CYS A 47 46.08 -2.43 -0.03
CA CYS A 47 45.45 -1.34 0.71
C CYS A 47 44.48 -0.55 -0.18
N GLY A 48 44.88 -0.23 -1.43
CA GLY A 48 44.03 0.43 -2.40
C GLY A 48 42.76 -0.36 -2.72
N ILE A 49 42.89 -1.67 -2.99
CA ILE A 49 41.75 -2.57 -3.21
C ILE A 49 40.83 -2.61 -1.99
N MET A 50 41.39 -2.64 -0.78
CA MET A 50 40.62 -2.64 0.46
C MET A 50 39.79 -1.35 0.60
N ILE A 51 40.34 -0.19 0.29
CA ILE A 51 39.59 1.07 0.33
C ILE A 51 38.51 1.05 -0.75
N GLN A 52 38.87 0.71 -1.99
CA GLN A 52 37.96 0.69 -3.13
C GLN A 52 36.76 -0.24 -2.90
N LYS A 53 36.97 -1.45 -2.35
CA LYS A 53 35.86 -2.38 -2.11
C LYS A 53 34.86 -1.83 -1.09
N HIS A 54 35.32 -1.16 -0.04
CA HIS A 54 34.43 -0.56 0.97
C HIS A 54 33.66 0.63 0.40
N VAL A 55 34.32 1.48 -0.39
CA VAL A 55 33.66 2.61 -1.07
C VAL A 55 32.59 2.11 -2.04
N ARG A 56 32.90 1.12 -2.89
CA ARG A 56 31.93 0.53 -3.82
C ARG A 56 30.73 -0.04 -3.06
N MET A 57 30.97 -0.83 -2.00
CA MET A 57 29.91 -1.38 -1.17
C MET A 57 29.02 -0.29 -0.58
N TYR A 58 29.61 0.76 -0.01
CA TYR A 58 28.88 1.89 0.56
C TYR A 58 27.99 2.57 -0.49
N LEU A 59 28.53 2.86 -1.68
CA LEU A 59 27.78 3.51 -2.76
C LEU A 59 26.60 2.65 -3.23
N HIS A 60 26.81 1.35 -3.47
CA HIS A 60 25.74 0.44 -3.88
C HIS A 60 24.66 0.30 -2.78
N ARG A 61 25.07 0.16 -1.52
CA ARG A 61 24.14 0.09 -0.38
C ARG A 61 23.30 1.35 -0.27
N ASN A 62 23.90 2.53 -0.45
CA ASN A 62 23.18 3.79 -0.35
C ASN A 62 22.18 3.95 -1.51
N ARG A 63 22.60 3.64 -2.75
CA ARG A 63 21.71 3.63 -3.93
C ARG A 63 20.51 2.70 -3.72
N PHE A 64 20.74 1.47 -3.25
CA PHE A 64 19.67 0.52 -2.96
C PHE A 64 18.69 1.04 -1.90
N ARG A 65 19.21 1.63 -0.82
CA ARG A 65 18.37 2.20 0.25
C ARG A 65 17.47 3.32 -0.28
N THR A 66 18.00 4.21 -1.12
CA THR A 66 17.22 5.28 -1.75
C THR A 66 16.12 4.71 -2.66
N MET A 67 16.46 3.78 -3.55
CA MET A 67 15.48 3.14 -4.43
C MET A 67 14.39 2.41 -3.64
N ARG A 68 14.77 1.65 -2.61
CA ARG A 68 13.81 0.92 -1.76
C ARG A 68 12.87 1.87 -1.02
N ARG A 69 13.36 2.99 -0.49
CA ARG A 69 12.51 4.02 0.14
C ARG A 69 11.52 4.62 -0.85
N GLY A 70 11.97 4.90 -2.07
CA GLY A 70 11.10 5.36 -3.16
C GLY A 70 9.99 4.35 -3.48
N ALA A 71 10.37 3.09 -3.69
CA ALA A 71 9.43 2.01 -3.98
C ALA A 71 8.38 1.82 -2.86
N ILE A 72 8.80 1.79 -1.59
CA ILE A 72 7.89 1.68 -0.44
C ILE A 72 6.92 2.87 -0.39
N THR A 73 7.41 4.07 -0.67
CA THR A 73 6.57 5.28 -0.70
C THR A 73 5.49 5.17 -1.77
N ILE A 74 5.86 4.78 -3.00
CA ILE A 74 4.90 4.57 -4.10
C ILE A 74 3.87 3.51 -3.72
N GLN A 75 4.32 2.37 -3.18
CA GLN A 75 3.44 1.28 -2.76
C GLN A 75 2.49 1.70 -1.62
N LYS A 76 2.93 2.54 -0.69
CA LYS A 76 2.07 3.09 0.38
C LYS A 76 0.95 3.94 -0.22
N TYR A 77 1.28 4.85 -1.13
CA TYR A 77 0.30 5.72 -1.77
C TYR A 77 -0.66 4.95 -2.69
N SER A 78 -0.17 3.98 -3.45
CA SER A 78 -1.01 3.17 -4.34
C SER A 78 -2.07 2.37 -3.57
N ARG A 79 -1.67 1.70 -2.47
CA ARG A 79 -2.61 0.99 -1.57
C ARG A 79 -3.64 1.96 -0.97
N GLY A 80 -3.20 3.13 -0.50
CA GLY A 80 -4.10 4.15 0.03
C GLY A 80 -5.11 4.67 -1.01
N MET A 81 -4.69 4.89 -2.25
CA MET A 81 -5.58 5.30 -3.34
C MET A 81 -6.60 4.22 -3.68
N ALA A 82 -6.19 2.95 -3.76
CA ALA A 82 -7.10 1.84 -4.02
C ALA A 82 -8.20 1.73 -2.94
N ALA A 83 -7.82 1.81 -1.66
CA ALA A 83 -8.76 1.78 -0.54
C ALA A 83 -9.76 2.95 -0.59
N ARG A 84 -9.29 4.18 -0.86
CA ARG A 84 -10.16 5.36 -0.99
C ARG A 84 -11.13 5.24 -2.15
N ARG A 85 -10.69 4.74 -3.32
CA ARG A 85 -11.56 4.49 -4.48
C ARG A 85 -12.65 3.49 -4.16
N LEU A 86 -12.30 2.37 -3.52
CA LEU A 86 -13.28 1.37 -3.10
C LEU A 86 -14.31 1.94 -2.12
N ALA A 87 -13.85 2.68 -1.11
CA ALA A 87 -14.74 3.30 -0.13
C ALA A 87 -15.67 4.35 -0.77
N HIS A 88 -15.16 5.13 -1.73
CA HIS A 88 -15.95 6.09 -2.48
C HIS A 88 -17.03 5.39 -3.32
N HIS A 89 -16.66 4.34 -4.07
CA HIS A 89 -17.60 3.55 -4.85
C HIS A 89 -18.71 2.98 -3.96
N LYS A 90 -18.36 2.34 -2.83
CA LYS A 90 -19.34 1.83 -1.86
C LYS A 90 -20.30 2.92 -1.37
N ARG A 91 -19.80 4.11 -1.03
CA ARG A 91 -20.64 5.24 -0.60
C ARG A 91 -21.60 5.70 -1.68
N GLN A 92 -21.12 5.81 -2.92
CA GLN A 92 -21.97 6.19 -4.07
C GLN A 92 -23.05 5.15 -4.33
N THR A 93 -22.70 3.86 -4.35
CA THR A 93 -23.68 2.78 -4.53
C THR A 93 -24.73 2.78 -3.41
N ALA A 94 -24.32 2.93 -2.16
CA ALA A 94 -25.24 2.99 -1.03
C ALA A 94 -26.19 4.19 -1.10
N ALA A 95 -25.68 5.38 -1.50
CA ALA A 95 -26.50 6.57 -1.71
C ALA A 95 -27.52 6.34 -2.83
N ALA A 96 -27.10 5.78 -3.96
CA ALA A 96 -27.99 5.45 -5.07
C ALA A 96 -29.10 4.47 -4.66
N ILE A 97 -28.75 3.41 -3.93
CA ILE A 97 -29.73 2.44 -3.40
C ILE A 97 -30.74 3.13 -2.49
N LYS A 98 -30.28 4.02 -1.60
CA LYS A 98 -31.17 4.78 -0.70
C LYS A 98 -32.14 5.66 -1.47
N MET A 99 -31.67 6.37 -2.50
CA MET A 99 -32.52 7.18 -3.38
C MET A 99 -33.55 6.31 -4.10
N GLN A 100 -33.12 5.21 -4.71
CA GLN A 100 -34.00 4.26 -5.39
C GLN A 100 -35.07 3.70 -4.45
N ALA A 101 -34.70 3.31 -3.23
CA ALA A 101 -35.63 2.82 -2.21
C ALA A 101 -36.66 3.88 -1.82
N CYS A 102 -36.24 5.14 -1.64
CA CYS A 102 -37.12 6.25 -1.34
C CYS A 102 -38.16 6.47 -2.46
N VAL A 103 -37.69 6.53 -3.72
CA VAL A 103 -38.55 6.69 -4.90
C VAL A 103 -39.54 5.53 -5.03
N ARG A 104 -39.06 4.28 -4.95
CA ARG A 104 -39.92 3.09 -5.01
C ARG A 104 -40.98 3.12 -3.90
N GLY A 105 -40.60 3.48 -2.67
CA GLY A 105 -41.53 3.63 -1.55
C GLY A 105 -42.55 4.75 -1.77
N TRP A 106 -42.14 5.88 -2.32
CA TRP A 106 -43.04 7.00 -2.65
C TRP A 106 -44.07 6.60 -3.72
N VAL A 107 -43.63 5.95 -4.81
CA VAL A 107 -44.52 5.47 -5.87
C VAL A 107 -45.60 4.54 -5.29
N ARG A 108 -45.22 3.57 -4.45
CA ARG A 108 -46.17 2.66 -3.79
C ARG A 108 -47.17 3.40 -2.90
N ARG A 109 -46.72 4.36 -2.10
CA ARG A 109 -47.61 5.16 -1.25
C ARG A 109 -48.61 5.98 -2.07
N VAL A 110 -48.18 6.58 -3.18
CA VAL A 110 -49.07 7.34 -4.08
C VAL A 110 -50.12 6.42 -4.70
N GLN A 111 -49.72 5.26 -5.22
CA GLN A 111 -50.64 4.27 -5.78
C GLN A 111 -51.68 3.81 -4.75
N TYR A 112 -51.23 3.46 -3.54
CA TYR A 112 -52.11 3.02 -2.45
C TYR A 112 -53.11 4.10 -2.05
N ARG A 113 -52.66 5.35 -1.87
CA ARG A 113 -53.55 6.47 -1.52
C ARG A 113 -54.62 6.71 -2.59
N ARG A 114 -54.27 6.64 -3.87
CA ARG A 114 -55.22 6.76 -4.97
C ARG A 114 -56.27 5.64 -4.92
N LEU A 115 -55.83 4.40 -4.72
CA LEU A 115 -56.73 3.24 -4.60
C LEU A 115 -57.71 3.42 -3.43
N VAL A 116 -57.20 3.75 -2.25
CA VAL A 116 -58.04 3.95 -1.05
C VAL A 116 -59.05 5.07 -1.28
N TYR A 117 -58.63 6.20 -1.84
CA TYR A 117 -59.55 7.29 -2.18
C TYR A 117 -60.69 6.82 -3.09
N THR A 118 -60.37 6.14 -4.20
CA THR A 118 -61.38 5.63 -5.14
C THR A 118 -62.33 4.63 -4.47
N VAL A 119 -61.80 3.70 -3.67
CA VAL A 119 -62.60 2.68 -2.95
C VAL A 119 -63.53 3.35 -1.93
N THR A 120 -63.05 4.31 -1.16
CA THR A 120 -63.87 5.04 -0.18
C THR A 120 -64.99 5.83 -0.86
N GLN A 121 -64.70 6.51 -1.97
CA GLN A 121 -65.72 7.22 -2.74
C GLN A 121 -66.80 6.24 -3.27
N LEU A 122 -66.37 5.12 -3.85
CA LEU A 122 -67.29 4.09 -4.34
C LEU A 122 -68.17 3.53 -3.21
N GLN A 123 -67.57 3.22 -2.06
CA GLN A 123 -68.28 2.74 -0.88
C GLN A 123 -69.28 3.77 -0.36
N ALA A 124 -68.90 5.06 -0.32
CA ALA A 124 -69.78 6.15 0.10
C ALA A 124 -70.99 6.30 -0.83
N HIS A 125 -70.76 6.27 -2.15
CA HIS A 125 -71.82 6.30 -3.16
C HIS A 125 -72.77 5.10 -3.02
N ALA A 126 -72.24 3.89 -2.92
CA ALA A 126 -73.03 2.66 -2.77
C ALA A 126 -73.91 2.71 -1.51
N ARG A 127 -73.32 3.08 -0.35
CA ARG A 127 -74.05 3.25 0.90
C ARG A 127 -75.15 4.32 0.79
N GLY A 128 -74.86 5.44 0.13
CA GLY A 128 -75.83 6.50 -0.11
C GLY A 128 -77.00 6.03 -1.00
N CYS A 129 -76.73 5.24 -2.04
CA CYS A 129 -77.76 4.65 -2.89
C CYS A 129 -78.65 3.67 -2.12
N TRP A 130 -78.05 2.77 -1.33
CA TRP A 130 -78.80 1.84 -0.49
C TRP A 130 -79.68 2.55 0.55
N ALA A 131 -79.16 3.60 1.20
CA ALA A 131 -79.93 4.39 2.16
C ALA A 131 -81.14 5.07 1.51
N ARG A 132 -80.97 5.65 0.31
CA ARG A 132 -82.08 6.24 -0.47
C ARG A 132 -83.11 5.19 -0.88
N GLN A 133 -82.67 4.03 -1.36
CA GLN A 133 -83.56 2.94 -1.73
C GLN A 133 -84.37 2.42 -0.53
N ARG A 134 -83.76 2.34 0.65
CA ARG A 134 -84.45 1.99 1.90
C ARG A 134 -85.49 3.04 2.27
N LEU A 135 -85.16 4.33 2.19
CA LEU A 135 -86.08 5.43 2.49
C LEU A 135 -87.28 5.43 1.55
N THR A 136 -87.07 5.27 0.24
CA THR A 136 -88.17 5.22 -0.74
C THR A 136 -89.07 4.01 -0.49
N HIS A 137 -88.51 2.85 -0.18
CA HIS A 137 -89.28 1.68 0.21
C HIS A 137 -90.13 1.93 1.47
N THR A 138 -89.54 2.46 2.56
CA THR A 138 -90.29 2.79 3.79
C THR A 138 -91.38 3.84 3.55
N ARG A 139 -91.11 4.88 2.74
CA ARG A 139 -92.12 5.88 2.36
C ARG A 139 -93.30 5.27 1.60
N ARG A 140 -93.02 4.36 0.65
CA ARG A 140 -94.07 3.63 -0.10
C ARG A 140 -94.93 2.78 0.83
N VAL A 141 -94.31 1.98 1.70
CA VAL A 141 -95.04 1.14 2.67
C VAL A 141 -95.92 2.00 3.59
N ARG A 142 -95.38 3.09 4.16
CA ARG A 142 -96.16 4.01 5.01
C ARG A 142 -97.32 4.67 4.26
N ALA A 143 -97.15 5.06 3.00
CA ALA A 143 -98.22 5.65 2.21
C ALA A 143 -99.38 4.66 1.97
N VAL A 144 -99.08 3.37 1.83
CA VAL A 144 -100.10 2.32 1.68
C VAL A 144 -100.80 2.02 3.02
N SER A 145 -100.11 2.12 4.15
CA SER A 145 -100.71 1.86 5.48
C SER A 145 -101.58 2.99 6.04
N VAL A 146 -101.61 4.17 5.41
CA VAL A 146 -102.39 5.35 5.84
C VAL A 146 -103.66 5.53 4.97
N LEU A 147 -103.88 4.65 4.00
CA LEU A 147 -105.12 4.47 3.25
C LEU A 147 -105.91 3.28 3.81
#